data_AF-A0A1V5KP06-F1
#
_entry.id   AF-A0A1V5KP06-F1
#
_cell.length_a   1.000
_cell.length_b   1.000
_cell.length_c   1.000
_cell.angle_alpha   90.00
_cell.angle_beta   90.00
_cell.angle_gamma   90.00
#
_symmetry.space_group_name_H-M   'P 1'
#
loop_
_entity.id
_entity.type
_entity.pdbx_description
1 polymer ?
#
loop_
_entity_poly.entity_id
_entity_poly.type
_entity_poly.pdbx_seq_one_letter_code
_entity_poly.pdbx_strand_id
1 'polypeptide(L)'
;MSFEDWKRASGQDAYSTYSAAMPAETQVLIRVNPYEEGRAHIVVMNWSGESRLEVDLSTVFGSGDRFSIRDVQHLSGDPVVDGIYSGGAITLPMNLSVIDLPAREDSYRERLTHTMPEFGVFLIEKLPAANNSTPILHPVGNKTIEAGSVIRFTVDASDVDGPQPLEFKASGNE
;
A
#
# COMPACT_ATOMS: atom_id res chain seq x y z
N MET A 1 12.59 39.06 -19.30
CA MET A 1 13.14 39.05 -17.93
C MET A 1 13.58 37.63 -17.66
N SER A 2 14.88 37.40 -17.46
CA SER A 2 15.40 36.06 -17.11
C SER A 2 15.15 35.72 -15.64
N PHE A 3 15.34 34.46 -15.25
CA PHE A 3 15.27 34.05 -13.84
C PHE A 3 16.28 34.82 -12.97
N GLU A 4 17.49 35.07 -13.48
CA GLU A 4 18.51 35.89 -12.80
C GLU A 4 18.08 37.35 -12.66
N ASP A 5 17.48 37.95 -13.71
CA ASP A 5 16.97 39.32 -13.63
C ASP A 5 15.83 39.44 -12.61
N TRP A 6 14.96 38.45 -12.56
CA TRP A 6 13.87 38.38 -11.58
C TRP A 6 14.40 38.27 -10.15
N LYS A 7 15.36 37.37 -9.87
CA LYS A 7 15.98 37.25 -8.54
C LYS A 7 16.62 38.56 -8.07
N ARG A 8 17.35 39.24 -8.97
CA ARG A 8 17.98 40.55 -8.68
C ARG A 8 16.95 41.63 -8.37
N ALA A 9 15.81 41.63 -9.08
CA ALA A 9 14.76 42.64 -8.90
C ALA A 9 13.88 42.37 -7.68
N SER A 10 13.56 41.10 -7.38
CA SER A 10 12.65 40.72 -6.30
C SER A 10 13.34 40.52 -4.94
N GLY A 11 14.62 40.13 -4.94
CA GLY A 11 15.33 39.71 -3.73
C GLY A 11 14.85 38.36 -3.17
N GLN A 12 14.04 37.60 -3.91
CA GLN A 12 13.51 36.29 -3.50
C GLN A 12 14.33 35.13 -4.09
N ASP A 13 14.20 33.95 -3.50
CA ASP A 13 14.79 32.69 -3.97
C ASP A 13 16.30 32.75 -4.28
N ALA A 14 17.07 33.43 -3.40
CA ALA A 14 18.49 33.71 -3.60
C ALA A 14 19.36 32.45 -3.80
N TYR A 15 18.92 31.29 -3.30
CA TYR A 15 19.64 30.02 -3.39
C TYR A 15 19.03 29.03 -4.41
N SER A 16 17.94 29.41 -5.08
CA SER A 16 17.30 28.54 -6.05
C SER A 16 18.01 28.60 -7.40
N THR A 17 18.02 27.46 -8.08
CA THR A 17 18.54 27.31 -9.45
C THR A 17 17.38 27.03 -10.40
N TYR A 18 17.48 27.55 -11.62
CA TYR A 18 16.55 27.26 -12.72
C TYR A 18 17.29 26.57 -13.85
N SER A 19 16.69 25.50 -14.38
CA SER A 19 17.11 24.86 -15.62
C SER A 19 15.95 24.92 -16.61
N ALA A 20 16.22 25.37 -17.83
CA ALA A 20 15.28 25.27 -18.94
C ALA A 20 15.28 23.88 -19.59
N ALA A 21 16.31 23.06 -19.31
CA ALA A 21 16.37 21.68 -19.79
C ALA A 21 15.42 20.80 -18.96
N MET A 22 14.59 20.02 -19.65
CA MET A 22 13.80 18.96 -19.01
C MET A 22 14.75 17.89 -18.46
N PRO A 23 14.46 17.30 -17.28
CA PRO A 23 15.17 16.11 -16.87
C PRO A 23 15.01 15.00 -17.93
N ALA A 24 16.06 14.21 -18.14
CA ALA A 24 16.05 13.15 -19.17
C ALA A 24 15.80 11.76 -18.56
N GLU A 25 16.06 11.61 -17.28
CA GLU A 25 15.97 10.34 -16.57
C GLU A 25 14.65 10.21 -15.82
N THR A 26 14.14 8.99 -15.79
CA THR A 26 13.01 8.66 -14.94
C THR A 26 13.41 8.71 -13.47
N GLN A 27 12.59 9.39 -12.67
CA GLN A 27 12.73 9.42 -11.22
C GLN A 27 11.62 8.60 -10.58
N VAL A 28 12.00 7.71 -9.66
CA VAL A 28 11.08 6.89 -8.87
C VAL A 28 11.30 7.20 -7.39
N LEU A 29 10.23 7.57 -6.69
CA LEU A 29 10.25 7.82 -5.25
C LEU A 29 9.31 6.85 -4.56
N ILE A 30 9.81 6.16 -3.53
CA ILE A 30 9.01 5.29 -2.67
C ILE A 30 8.78 6.01 -1.35
N ARG A 31 7.51 6.17 -0.99
CA ARG A 31 7.06 6.82 0.24
C ARG A 31 6.36 5.79 1.12
N VAL A 32 7.13 5.17 2.00
CA VAL A 32 6.61 4.21 2.99
C VAL A 32 5.71 4.93 4.00
N ASN A 33 4.59 4.31 4.34
CA ASN A 33 3.70 4.80 5.37
C ASN A 33 4.24 4.40 6.76
N PRO A 34 4.59 5.35 7.65
CA PRO A 34 5.10 5.02 8.98
C PRO A 34 4.02 4.49 9.94
N TYR A 35 2.73 4.56 9.56
CA TYR A 35 1.60 4.18 10.42
C TYR A 35 0.99 2.82 10.05
N GLU A 36 1.28 2.32 8.83
CA GLU A 36 0.76 1.05 8.32
C GLU A 36 1.90 0.29 7.66
N GLU A 37 2.43 -0.71 8.37
CA GLU A 37 3.50 -1.56 7.86
C GLU A 37 3.09 -2.23 6.54
N GLY A 38 3.99 -2.24 5.56
CA GLY A 38 3.73 -2.82 4.25
C GLY A 38 2.86 -1.96 3.33
N ARG A 39 2.49 -0.73 3.72
CA ARG A 39 1.82 0.23 2.84
C ARG A 39 2.76 1.33 2.38
N ALA A 40 2.75 1.65 1.09
CA ALA A 40 3.57 2.72 0.52
C ALA A 40 2.95 3.33 -0.73
N HIS A 41 3.42 4.51 -1.13
CA HIS A 41 3.17 5.06 -2.45
C HIS A 41 4.45 5.04 -3.30
N ILE A 42 4.35 4.62 -4.55
CA ILE A 42 5.38 4.86 -5.56
C ILE A 42 4.96 6.07 -6.37
N VAL A 43 5.85 7.04 -6.51
CA VAL A 43 5.65 8.19 -7.40
C VAL A 43 6.68 8.10 -8.52
N VAL A 44 6.20 8.09 -9.75
CA VAL A 44 7.01 7.97 -10.95
C VAL A 44 6.90 9.25 -11.77
N MET A 45 8.06 9.80 -12.09
CA MET A 45 8.27 10.90 -13.01
C MET A 45 9.06 10.38 -14.21
N ASN A 46 8.38 9.94 -15.26
CA ASN A 46 8.92 9.15 -16.38
C ASN A 46 9.31 10.01 -17.58
N TRP A 47 10.34 10.84 -17.43
CA TRP A 47 10.72 11.77 -18.51
C TRP A 47 11.43 11.08 -19.68
N SER A 48 11.92 9.85 -19.46
CA SER A 48 12.48 9.02 -20.51
C SER A 48 11.42 8.31 -21.36
N GLY A 49 10.14 8.33 -20.95
CA GLY A 49 9.02 7.77 -21.70
C GLY A 49 9.00 6.25 -21.76
N GLU A 50 9.56 5.58 -20.74
CA GLU A 50 9.59 4.12 -20.67
C GLU A 50 8.18 3.56 -20.51
N SER A 51 7.86 2.46 -21.19
CA SER A 51 6.54 1.81 -21.06
C SER A 51 6.46 0.88 -19.84
N ARG A 52 7.60 0.51 -19.26
CA ARG A 52 7.73 -0.36 -18.09
C ARG A 52 8.93 0.07 -17.25
N LEU A 53 8.82 -0.05 -15.94
CA LEU A 53 9.90 0.32 -15.00
C LEU A 53 10.15 -0.81 -14.01
N GLU A 54 11.42 -1.06 -13.72
CA GLU A 54 11.82 -1.95 -12.63
C GLU A 54 11.98 -1.14 -11.35
N VAL A 55 11.24 -1.51 -10.30
CA VAL A 55 11.26 -0.82 -9.02
C VAL A 55 11.57 -1.80 -7.90
N ASP A 56 12.63 -1.53 -7.14
CA ASP A 56 12.99 -2.33 -5.98
C ASP A 56 12.08 -1.98 -4.78
N LEU A 57 11.30 -2.96 -4.32
CA LEU A 57 10.39 -2.84 -3.17
C LEU A 57 10.89 -3.56 -1.92
N SER A 58 12.18 -3.93 -1.87
CA SER A 58 12.79 -4.60 -0.71
C SER A 58 12.74 -3.78 0.58
N THR A 59 12.56 -2.46 0.47
CA THR A 59 12.35 -1.55 1.62
C THR A 59 10.93 -1.61 2.18
N VAL A 60 9.98 -2.19 1.43
CA VAL A 60 8.56 -2.31 1.80
C VAL A 60 8.21 -3.76 2.15
N PHE A 61 8.79 -4.73 1.45
CA PHE A 61 8.43 -6.15 1.55
C PHE A 61 9.63 -7.05 1.82
N GLY A 62 9.40 -8.08 2.63
CA GLY A 62 10.26 -9.24 2.75
C GLY A 62 9.91 -10.31 1.72
N SER A 63 10.89 -11.15 1.37
CA SER A 63 10.62 -12.31 0.50
C SER A 63 9.56 -13.22 1.15
N GLY A 64 8.56 -13.64 0.37
CA GLY A 64 7.40 -14.40 0.84
C GLY A 64 6.17 -13.55 1.17
N ASP A 65 6.31 -12.22 1.27
CA ASP A 65 5.17 -11.33 1.52
C ASP A 65 4.22 -11.31 0.33
N ARG A 66 2.92 -11.40 0.61
CA ARG A 66 1.88 -11.16 -0.39
C ARG A 66 1.65 -9.68 -0.55
N PHE A 67 1.43 -9.22 -1.77
CA PHE A 67 1.21 -7.81 -2.04
C PHE A 67 0.20 -7.58 -3.15
N SER A 68 -0.35 -6.36 -3.17
CA SER A 68 -1.05 -5.79 -4.32
C SER A 68 -0.53 -4.39 -4.59
N ILE A 69 -0.41 -4.05 -5.87
CA ILE A 69 -0.09 -2.73 -6.38
C ILE A 69 -1.28 -2.27 -7.20
N ARG A 70 -1.80 -1.08 -6.92
CA ARG A 70 -2.92 -0.47 -7.63
C ARG A 70 -2.51 0.88 -8.19
N ASP A 71 -3.04 1.23 -9.35
CA ASP A 71 -2.95 2.61 -9.83
C ASP A 71 -3.85 3.51 -8.97
N VAL A 72 -3.33 4.66 -8.55
CA VAL A 72 -4.07 5.62 -7.73
C VAL A 72 -5.17 6.32 -8.54
N GLN A 73 -5.05 6.40 -9.86
CA GLN A 73 -6.14 6.93 -10.69
C GLN A 73 -7.27 5.93 -10.92
N HIS A 74 -7.07 4.63 -10.66
CA HIS A 74 -8.06 3.56 -10.80
C HIS A 74 -8.04 2.59 -9.61
N LEU A 75 -8.21 3.13 -8.38
CA LEU A 75 -8.18 2.36 -7.15
C LEU A 75 -9.33 1.35 -7.04
N SER A 76 -10.47 1.65 -7.66
CA SER A 76 -11.66 0.78 -7.60
C SER A 76 -11.56 -0.47 -8.49
N GLY A 77 -10.60 -0.50 -9.42
CA GLY A 77 -10.35 -1.62 -10.32
C GLY A 77 -9.60 -2.79 -9.69
N ASP A 78 -9.07 -3.69 -10.52
CA ASP A 78 -8.17 -4.76 -10.07
C ASP A 78 -6.74 -4.23 -9.85
N PRO A 79 -5.92 -4.90 -9.02
CA PRO A 79 -4.49 -4.61 -8.93
C PRO A 79 -3.81 -4.65 -10.31
N VAL A 80 -2.88 -3.71 -10.54
CA VAL A 80 -2.05 -3.70 -11.75
C VAL A 80 -0.98 -4.78 -11.70
N VAL A 81 -0.50 -5.10 -10.49
CA VAL A 81 0.42 -6.19 -10.19
C VAL A 81 0.10 -6.70 -8.79
N ASP A 82 0.00 -8.01 -8.62
CA ASP A 82 -0.11 -8.65 -7.32
C ASP A 82 0.63 -9.99 -7.32
N GLY A 83 0.90 -10.53 -6.14
CA GLY A 83 1.56 -11.83 -6.02
C GLY A 83 2.29 -12.03 -4.71
N ILE A 84 3.27 -12.93 -4.73
CA ILE A 84 4.22 -13.17 -3.64
C ILE A 84 5.54 -12.52 -4.04
N TYR A 85 6.06 -11.65 -3.19
CA TYR A 85 7.33 -10.99 -3.43
C TYR A 85 8.47 -12.00 -3.29
N SER A 86 9.18 -12.31 -4.38
CA SER A 86 10.32 -13.23 -4.35
C SER A 86 11.65 -12.55 -4.01
N GLY A 87 11.65 -11.23 -3.80
CA GLY A 87 12.86 -10.40 -3.76
C GLY A 87 13.20 -9.82 -5.14
N GLY A 88 14.00 -8.76 -5.16
CA GLY A 88 14.41 -8.05 -6.39
C GLY A 88 13.41 -6.98 -6.83
N ALA A 89 13.55 -6.52 -8.08
CA ALA A 89 12.70 -5.48 -8.63
C ALA A 89 11.37 -6.03 -9.17
N ILE A 90 10.31 -5.24 -9.02
CA ILE A 90 8.99 -5.50 -9.62
C ILE A 90 8.84 -4.63 -10.86
N THR A 91 8.35 -5.21 -11.95
CA THR A 91 8.04 -4.48 -13.18
C THR A 91 6.69 -3.78 -13.07
N LEU A 92 6.66 -2.46 -13.16
CA LEU A 92 5.46 -1.63 -13.21
C LEU A 92 5.13 -1.20 -14.64
N PRO A 93 3.86 -1.25 -15.06
CA PRO A 93 3.42 -0.69 -16.34
C PRO A 93 3.31 0.83 -16.25
N MET A 94 3.76 1.54 -17.29
CA MET A 94 3.61 3.00 -17.45
C MET A 94 2.73 3.34 -18.65
N ASN A 95 1.76 2.48 -18.99
CA ASN A 95 0.91 2.62 -20.17
C ASN A 95 -0.57 2.30 -19.88
N LEU A 96 -1.02 2.57 -18.67
CA LEU A 96 -2.42 2.43 -18.25
C LEU A 96 -3.26 3.57 -18.81
N SER A 97 -4.55 3.30 -19.02
CA SER A 97 -5.49 4.25 -19.65
C SER A 97 -6.81 4.39 -18.90
N VAL A 98 -7.16 3.43 -18.05
CA VAL A 98 -8.41 3.42 -17.29
C VAL A 98 -8.24 4.27 -16.02
N ILE A 99 -9.27 5.05 -15.69
CA ILE A 99 -9.34 5.87 -14.47
C ILE A 99 -10.71 5.72 -13.81
N ASP A 100 -10.75 5.93 -12.50
CA ASP A 100 -11.98 6.11 -11.73
C ASP A 100 -12.64 7.43 -12.13
N LEU A 101 -13.89 7.35 -12.59
CA LEU A 101 -14.65 8.53 -13.02
C LEU A 101 -15.50 9.08 -11.87
N PRO A 102 -15.57 10.43 -11.69
CA PRO A 102 -16.47 11.05 -10.72
C PRO A 102 -17.91 10.60 -10.89
N ALA A 103 -18.66 10.45 -9.80
CA ALA A 103 -20.02 9.92 -9.84
C ALA A 103 -21.04 10.84 -10.55
N ARG A 104 -20.79 12.16 -10.57
CA ARG A 104 -21.73 13.15 -11.09
C ARG A 104 -21.54 13.31 -12.60
N GLU A 105 -22.62 13.20 -13.36
CA GLU A 105 -22.58 13.15 -14.83
C GLU A 105 -22.05 14.42 -15.49
N ASP A 106 -22.29 15.61 -14.90
CA ASP A 106 -21.81 16.90 -15.42
C ASP A 106 -20.35 17.23 -15.05
N SER A 107 -19.54 16.22 -14.73
CA SER A 107 -18.13 16.39 -14.35
C SER A 107 -17.15 16.33 -15.52
N TYR A 108 -17.61 16.51 -16.76
CA TYR A 108 -16.77 16.43 -17.98
C TYR A 108 -15.96 15.11 -18.06
N ARG A 109 -16.61 13.99 -17.73
CA ARG A 109 -15.97 12.67 -17.58
C ARG A 109 -15.21 12.25 -18.84
N GLU A 110 -15.68 12.68 -20.01
CA GLU A 110 -15.10 12.43 -21.33
C GLU A 110 -13.76 13.14 -21.59
N ARG A 111 -13.41 14.14 -20.78
CA ARG A 111 -12.15 14.90 -20.90
C ARG A 111 -11.07 14.42 -19.95
N LEU A 112 -11.43 13.55 -19.00
CA LEU A 112 -10.49 13.00 -18.04
C LEU A 112 -9.69 11.89 -18.73
N THR A 113 -8.37 11.96 -18.62
CA THR A 113 -7.44 10.96 -19.15
C THR A 113 -6.44 10.59 -18.07
N HIS A 114 -5.86 9.40 -18.20
CA HIS A 114 -4.74 8.98 -17.37
C HIS A 114 -3.54 9.91 -17.57
N THR A 115 -2.73 10.06 -16.53
CA THR A 115 -1.49 10.85 -16.53
C THR A 115 -0.28 10.11 -17.11
N MET A 116 -0.47 8.86 -17.55
CA MET A 116 0.57 8.03 -18.15
C MET A 116 0.73 8.35 -19.64
N PRO A 117 1.93 8.17 -20.21
CA PRO A 117 3.12 7.56 -19.60
C PRO A 117 3.97 8.46 -18.72
N GLU A 118 3.76 9.78 -18.75
CA GLU A 118 4.71 10.73 -18.16
C GLU A 118 4.70 10.68 -16.63
N PHE A 119 3.54 10.56 -15.99
CA PHE A 119 3.41 10.52 -14.54
C PHE A 119 2.57 9.34 -14.08
N GLY A 120 2.97 8.71 -12.99
CA GLY A 120 2.24 7.59 -12.40
C GLY A 120 2.38 7.58 -10.89
N VAL A 121 1.30 7.24 -10.18
CA VAL A 121 1.33 7.00 -8.75
C VAL A 121 0.67 5.67 -8.46
N PHE A 122 1.35 4.82 -7.71
CA PHE A 122 0.86 3.52 -7.33
C PHE A 122 0.71 3.42 -5.81
N LEU A 123 -0.40 2.84 -5.37
CA LEU A 123 -0.60 2.41 -3.99
C LEU A 123 -0.11 0.97 -3.87
N ILE A 124 0.79 0.73 -2.93
CA ILE A 124 1.31 -0.59 -2.57
C ILE A 124 0.72 -0.99 -1.22
N GLU A 125 0.27 -2.24 -1.12
CA GLU A 125 -0.24 -2.83 0.13
C GLU A 125 0.27 -4.25 0.31
N LYS A 126 0.78 -4.55 1.51
CA LYS A 126 1.00 -5.93 1.98
C LYS A 126 -0.35 -6.55 2.27
N LEU A 127 -0.60 -7.71 1.67
CA LEU A 127 -1.82 -8.47 1.91
C LEU A 127 -1.60 -9.44 3.08
N PRO A 128 -2.67 -9.80 3.81
CA PRO A 128 -2.61 -10.91 4.76
C PRO A 128 -2.11 -12.19 4.09
N ALA A 129 -1.54 -13.10 4.88
CA ALA A 129 -1.20 -14.43 4.39
C ALA A 129 -2.45 -15.08 3.74
N ALA A 130 -2.24 -15.83 2.64
CA ALA A 130 -3.35 -16.41 1.86
C ALA A 130 -4.18 -17.41 2.66
N ASN A 131 -3.57 -17.98 3.70
CA ASN A 131 -4.17 -18.94 4.59
C ASN A 131 -4.18 -18.32 5.98
N ASN A 132 -5.06 -17.35 6.22
CA ASN A 132 -5.37 -16.97 7.59
C ASN A 132 -6.51 -17.86 8.10
N SER A 133 -6.17 -18.85 8.89
CA SER A 133 -7.08 -19.78 9.55
C SER A 133 -7.67 -19.13 10.80
N THR A 134 -8.93 -19.40 11.09
CA THR A 134 -9.53 -18.95 12.36
C THR A 134 -8.87 -19.69 13.53
N PRO A 135 -8.59 -19.02 14.67
CA PRO A 135 -8.17 -19.70 15.88
C PRO A 135 -9.17 -20.79 16.29
N ILE A 136 -8.67 -21.93 16.73
CA ILE A 136 -9.48 -23.08 17.17
C ILE A 136 -9.44 -23.14 18.69
N LEU A 137 -10.60 -23.02 19.34
CA LEU A 137 -10.76 -23.19 20.79
C LEU A 137 -10.75 -24.68 21.16
N HIS A 138 -9.90 -25.08 22.09
CA HIS A 138 -9.92 -26.44 22.63
C HIS A 138 -11.11 -26.64 23.57
N PRO A 139 -11.79 -27.82 23.54
CA PRO A 139 -12.95 -28.07 24.39
C PRO A 139 -12.62 -27.95 25.88
N VAL A 140 -13.41 -27.16 26.61
CA VAL A 140 -13.42 -27.19 28.08
C VAL A 140 -14.36 -28.31 28.51
N GLY A 141 -13.80 -29.44 28.96
CA GLY A 141 -14.60 -30.59 29.40
C GLY A 141 -15.49 -30.28 30.61
N ASN A 142 -16.54 -31.09 30.78
CA ASN A 142 -17.51 -30.96 31.87
C ASN A 142 -16.81 -30.88 33.24
N LYS A 143 -17.29 -29.96 34.09
CA LYS A 143 -16.86 -29.81 35.48
C LYS A 143 -18.06 -29.97 36.40
N THR A 144 -17.87 -30.70 37.50
CA THR A 144 -18.87 -30.84 38.56
C THR A 144 -18.32 -30.20 39.83
N ILE A 145 -19.09 -29.30 40.42
CA ILE A 145 -18.76 -28.60 41.67
C ILE A 145 -19.98 -28.58 42.59
N GLU A 146 -19.75 -28.43 43.89
CA GLU A 146 -20.82 -28.16 44.83
C GLU A 146 -21.36 -26.73 44.65
N ALA A 147 -22.65 -26.54 44.88
CA ALA A 147 -23.28 -25.22 44.78
C ALA A 147 -22.61 -24.22 45.74
N GLY A 148 -22.36 -23.00 45.26
CA GLY A 148 -21.63 -21.96 46.01
C GLY A 148 -20.11 -22.10 45.98
N SER A 149 -19.56 -23.14 45.33
CA SER A 149 -18.11 -23.29 45.14
C SER A 149 -17.61 -22.51 43.91
N VAL A 150 -16.35 -22.07 43.95
CA VAL A 150 -15.68 -21.45 42.79
C VAL A 150 -15.29 -22.53 41.78
N ILE A 151 -15.73 -22.37 40.53
CA ILE A 151 -15.24 -23.16 39.40
C ILE A 151 -13.97 -22.53 38.81
N ARG A 152 -12.93 -23.33 38.59
CA ARG A 152 -11.72 -22.94 37.85
C ARG A 152 -11.54 -23.87 36.66
N PHE A 153 -11.32 -23.30 35.49
CA PHE A 153 -10.96 -24.03 34.29
C PHE A 153 -9.90 -23.26 33.51
N THR A 154 -9.16 -23.99 32.69
CA THR A 154 -8.19 -23.42 31.77
C THR A 154 -8.84 -23.35 30.39
N VAL A 155 -8.67 -22.22 29.72
CA VAL A 155 -9.04 -22.04 28.32
C VAL A 155 -7.75 -22.14 27.50
N ASP A 156 -7.82 -22.88 26.41
CA ASP A 156 -6.70 -23.12 25.52
C ASP A 156 -7.22 -23.03 24.08
N ALA A 157 -6.41 -22.48 23.18
CA ALA A 157 -6.71 -22.38 21.76
C ALA A 157 -5.41 -22.45 20.94
N SER A 158 -5.52 -22.90 19.70
CA SER A 158 -4.42 -22.95 18.74
C SER A 158 -4.72 -22.10 17.52
N ASP A 159 -3.70 -21.44 16.98
CA ASP A 159 -3.72 -20.77 15.69
C ASP A 159 -2.56 -21.31 14.84
N VAL A 160 -2.83 -21.63 13.57
CA VAL A 160 -1.86 -22.28 12.68
C VAL A 160 -1.01 -21.26 11.89
N ASP A 161 -1.39 -19.97 11.89
CA ASP A 161 -0.80 -18.97 11.01
C ASP A 161 0.41 -18.25 11.62
N GLY A 162 0.73 -18.52 12.88
CA GLY A 162 1.95 -18.04 13.53
C GLY A 162 1.76 -17.64 15.00
N PRO A 163 2.80 -17.06 15.63
CA PRO A 163 2.76 -16.66 17.03
C PRO A 163 2.04 -15.31 17.20
N GLN A 164 0.75 -15.24 16.84
CA GLN A 164 -0.08 -14.09 17.19
C GLN A 164 -0.62 -14.26 18.63
N PRO A 165 -0.69 -13.18 19.43
CA PRO A 165 -1.28 -13.25 20.76
C PRO A 165 -2.78 -13.55 20.66
N LEU A 166 -3.22 -14.60 21.34
CA LEU A 166 -4.64 -14.97 21.44
C LEU A 166 -5.32 -14.20 22.58
N GLU A 167 -6.44 -13.54 22.28
CA GLU A 167 -7.30 -12.89 23.28
C GLU A 167 -8.49 -13.80 23.62
N PHE A 168 -8.74 -14.03 24.90
CA PHE A 168 -9.83 -14.89 25.39
C PHE A 168 -10.91 -14.05 26.08
N LYS A 169 -12.18 -14.34 25.79
CA LYS A 169 -13.34 -13.74 26.47
C LYS A 169 -14.28 -14.84 26.96
N ALA A 170 -14.76 -14.70 28.18
CA ALA A 170 -15.76 -15.59 28.78
C ALA A 170 -16.91 -14.75 29.33
N SER A 171 -18.15 -15.23 29.13
CA SER A 171 -19.36 -14.66 29.71
C SER A 171 -20.14 -15.77 30.41
N GLY A 172 -20.64 -15.49 31.61
CA GLY A 172 -21.60 -16.36 32.29
C GLY A 172 -23.02 -15.85 32.08
N ASN A 173 -23.97 -16.76 31.97
CA ASN A 173 -25.38 -16.42 32.21
C ASN A 173 -25.70 -16.84 33.64
N GLU A 174 -26.25 -15.90 34.41
CA GLU A 174 -26.79 -16.15 35.76
C GLU A 174 -28.08 -16.98 35.71
#